data_AF-A0A8H7M4P5-F1
#
_entry.id   AF-A0A8H7M4P5-F1
#
_cell.length_a   1.000
_cell.length_b   1.000
_cell.length_c   1.000
_cell.angle_alpha   90.00
_cell.angle_beta   90.00
_cell.angle_gamma   90.00
#
_symmetry.space_group_name_H-M   'P 1'
#
loop_
_entity.id
_entity.type
_entity.pdbx_description
1 polymer ?
#
loop_
_entity_poly.entity_id
_entity_poly.type
_entity_poly.pdbx_seq_one_letter_code
_entity_poly.pdbx_strand_id
1 'polypeptide(L)'
;METSIEASNDILDFTPYAAGGDGGATPYWYVGYHAGSHSVIVGNQGSDFEQLEAFLTNANFFQKNLNSTLFPGVSTEAKAHGFVDAQATSADAKLAAVQSVMASSGAKSITLTGHSLGRVLYYTTNELEPHFITGGAISLLDALHFSLILPSASLKVVTHGLPRVGNKELANLIDSMLCYASSMRVDV
;
A
#
# COMPACT_ATOMS: atom_id res chain seq x y z
N MET A 1 2.29 14.22 11.79
CA MET A 1 2.32 15.07 10.57
C MET A 1 3.75 15.46 10.21
N GLU A 2 4.57 15.89 11.17
CA GLU A 2 6.01 16.19 10.94
C GLU A 2 6.81 14.97 10.43
N THR A 3 6.68 13.81 11.06
CA THR A 3 7.60 12.68 10.82
C THR A 3 7.59 12.11 9.39
N SER A 4 6.45 12.08 8.71
CA SER A 4 6.33 11.49 7.35
C SER A 4 6.79 12.43 6.25
N ILE A 5 6.54 13.74 6.41
CA ILE A 5 7.00 14.77 5.48
C ILE A 5 8.50 15.01 5.67
N GLU A 6 8.97 15.09 6.92
CA GLU A 6 10.40 15.22 7.24
C GLU A 6 11.22 14.05 6.68
N ALA A 7 10.79 12.81 6.90
CA ALA A 7 11.46 11.64 6.33
C ALA A 7 11.47 11.63 4.79
N SER A 8 10.53 12.33 4.14
CA SER A 8 10.45 12.41 2.69
C SER A 8 11.30 13.51 2.07
N ASN A 9 11.64 14.56 2.83
CA ASN A 9 12.49 15.66 2.36
C ASN A 9 13.96 15.25 2.15
N ASP A 10 14.39 14.14 2.75
CA ASP A 10 15.73 13.58 2.57
C ASP A 10 15.85 12.70 1.30
N ILE A 11 14.75 12.47 0.58
CA ILE A 11 14.76 11.74 -0.68
C ILE A 11 15.14 12.72 -1.79
N LEU A 12 16.33 12.54 -2.38
CA LEU A 12 16.81 13.33 -3.52
C LEU A 12 15.75 13.33 -4.63
N ASP A 13 15.50 14.50 -5.22
CA ASP A 13 14.52 14.72 -6.30
C ASP A 13 13.06 14.41 -5.94
N PHE A 14 12.73 14.25 -4.66
CA PHE A 14 11.36 14.05 -4.20
C PHE A 14 10.71 15.35 -3.75
N THR A 15 9.50 15.61 -4.23
CA THR A 15 8.64 16.71 -3.79
C THR A 15 7.40 16.10 -3.10
N PRO A 16 7.24 16.24 -1.78
CA PRO A 16 6.04 15.77 -1.10
C PRO A 16 4.81 16.61 -1.50
N TYR A 17 3.67 15.97 -1.66
CA TYR A 17 2.39 16.61 -1.96
C TYR A 17 1.37 16.42 -0.84
N ALA A 18 1.29 15.20 -0.30
CA ALA A 18 0.38 14.88 0.78
C ALA A 18 0.98 13.80 1.67
N ALA A 19 0.61 13.83 2.94
CA ALA A 19 0.86 12.75 3.87
C ALA A 19 -0.30 12.69 4.87
N GLY A 20 -0.50 11.53 5.48
CA GLY A 20 -1.58 11.32 6.44
C GLY A 20 -1.39 10.05 7.23
N GLY A 21 -2.44 9.70 7.97
CA GLY A 21 -2.41 8.61 8.95
C GLY A 21 -2.04 9.08 10.35
N ASP A 22 -2.29 8.21 11.32
CA ASP A 22 -1.98 8.36 12.74
C ASP A 22 -1.01 7.29 13.23
N GLY A 23 -0.62 6.34 12.37
CA GLY A 23 0.23 5.21 12.72
C GLY A 23 -0.47 4.14 13.55
N GLY A 24 -1.74 4.34 13.84
CA GLY A 24 -2.64 3.42 14.52
C GLY A 24 -3.71 2.94 13.54
N ALA A 25 -4.93 3.46 13.66
CA ALA A 25 -6.07 2.98 12.88
C ALA A 25 -5.90 3.25 11.38
N THR A 26 -5.20 4.34 11.05
CA THR A 26 -4.79 4.66 9.69
C THR A 26 -3.26 4.66 9.63
N PRO A 27 -2.65 3.67 8.97
CA PRO A 27 -1.20 3.65 8.76
C PRO A 27 -0.68 4.97 8.19
N TYR A 28 0.51 5.40 8.60
CA TYR A 28 1.12 6.56 7.96
C TYR A 28 1.33 6.30 6.48
N TRP A 29 1.08 7.32 5.67
CA TRP A 29 1.28 7.28 4.23
C TRP A 29 1.76 8.62 3.71
N TYR A 30 2.41 8.61 2.55
CA TYR A 30 2.80 9.81 1.82
C TYR A 30 2.62 9.63 0.32
N VAL A 31 2.39 10.75 -0.37
CA VAL A 31 2.33 10.86 -1.81
C VAL A 31 3.15 12.06 -2.26
N GLY A 32 3.94 11.89 -3.32
CA GLY A 32 4.68 13.00 -3.93
C GLY A 32 5.25 12.65 -5.29
N TYR A 33 5.98 13.60 -5.87
CA TYR A 33 6.61 13.45 -7.17
C TYR A 33 8.09 13.19 -7.04
N HIS A 34 8.62 12.17 -7.71
CA HIS A 34 10.05 11.96 -7.83
C HIS A 34 10.51 12.33 -9.26
N ALA A 35 11.27 13.42 -9.38
CA ALA A 35 11.65 13.98 -10.67
C ALA A 35 12.59 13.06 -11.46
N GLY A 36 13.55 12.41 -10.78
CA GLY A 36 14.54 11.55 -11.44
C GLY A 36 13.95 10.29 -12.11
N SER A 37 12.79 9.81 -11.66
CA SER A 37 12.07 8.67 -12.27
C SER A 37 10.78 9.07 -12.99
N HIS A 38 10.46 10.36 -13.01
CA HIS A 38 9.21 10.92 -13.53
C HIS A 38 7.96 10.15 -13.03
N SER A 39 7.92 9.86 -11.73
CA SER A 39 6.94 8.96 -11.13
C SER A 39 6.28 9.60 -9.91
N VAL A 40 4.99 9.35 -9.73
CA VAL A 40 4.30 9.60 -8.46
C VAL A 40 4.71 8.49 -7.49
N ILE A 41 5.25 8.83 -6.33
CA ILE A 41 5.59 7.86 -5.29
C ILE A 41 4.46 7.84 -4.27
N VAL A 42 3.98 6.64 -3.94
CA VAL A 42 3.03 6.40 -2.85
C VAL A 42 3.68 5.47 -1.85
N GLY A 43 3.95 5.97 -0.64
CA GLY A 43 4.57 5.22 0.43
C GLY A 43 3.57 4.86 1.52
N ASN A 44 3.57 3.59 1.96
CA ASN A 44 2.79 3.14 3.11
C ASN A 44 3.70 2.61 4.23
N GLN A 45 3.39 2.98 5.47
CA GLN A 45 4.09 2.52 6.68
C GLN A 45 3.97 1.01 6.88
N GLY A 46 5.03 0.38 7.39
CA GLY A 46 5.02 -1.01 7.89
C GLY A 46 4.80 -1.13 9.41
N SER A 47 4.99 -2.34 9.94
CA SER A 47 4.99 -2.67 11.38
C SER A 47 6.05 -3.72 11.69
N ASP A 48 6.18 -4.08 12.98
CA ASP A 48 7.16 -5.01 13.53
C ASP A 48 6.67 -6.48 13.57
N PHE A 49 7.63 -7.43 13.54
CA PHE A 49 7.39 -8.87 13.29
C PHE A 49 6.71 -9.67 14.41
N GLU A 50 6.83 -9.26 15.68
CA GLU A 50 6.22 -10.01 16.80
C GLU A 50 4.69 -9.99 16.75
N GLN A 51 4.13 -9.01 16.03
CA GLN A 51 2.71 -8.91 15.76
C GLN A 51 2.27 -9.84 14.60
N LEU A 52 3.18 -10.40 13.80
CA LEU A 52 2.80 -11.31 12.71
C LEU A 52 2.27 -12.66 13.24
N GLU A 53 2.81 -13.19 14.34
CA GLU A 53 2.29 -14.43 14.94
C GLU A 53 0.86 -14.24 15.48
N ALA A 54 0.58 -13.08 16.08
CA ALA A 54 -0.77 -12.72 16.50
C ALA A 54 -1.71 -12.49 15.30
N PHE A 55 -1.22 -11.98 14.17
CA PHE A 55 -2.01 -11.86 12.93
C PHE A 55 -2.35 -13.22 12.32
N LEU A 56 -1.38 -14.14 12.27
CA LEU A 56 -1.55 -15.49 11.71
C LEU A 56 -2.48 -16.38 12.53
N THR A 57 -2.66 -16.06 13.82
CA THR A 57 -3.51 -16.81 14.76
C THR A 57 -4.89 -16.18 14.99
N ASN A 58 -5.12 -14.92 14.61
CA ASN A 58 -6.37 -14.17 14.84
C ASN A 58 -7.29 -14.04 13.60
N ALA A 59 -8.45 -13.39 13.80
CA ALA A 59 -9.51 -13.17 12.82
C ALA A 59 -9.08 -12.48 11.50
N ASN A 60 -7.90 -11.87 11.43
CA ASN A 60 -7.34 -11.29 10.22
C ASN A 60 -6.77 -12.34 9.23
N PHE A 61 -6.62 -13.59 9.67
CA PHE A 61 -6.41 -14.73 8.77
C PHE A 61 -7.63 -15.00 7.88
N PHE A 62 -8.84 -14.62 8.31
CA PHE A 62 -10.02 -14.81 7.48
C PHE A 62 -10.00 -13.86 6.28
N GLN A 63 -10.12 -14.46 5.11
CA GLN A 63 -10.22 -13.75 3.85
C GLN A 63 -11.61 -13.12 3.74
N LYS A 64 -11.66 -11.86 3.33
CA LYS A 64 -12.89 -11.11 3.11
C LYS A 64 -12.95 -10.56 1.68
N ASN A 65 -14.16 -10.24 1.27
CA ASN A 65 -14.40 -9.66 -0.05
C ASN A 65 -13.79 -8.26 -0.12
N LEU A 66 -13.32 -7.90 -1.33
CA LEU A 66 -12.90 -6.53 -1.63
C LEU A 66 -14.11 -5.59 -1.63
N ASN A 67 -13.93 -4.36 -1.14
CA ASN A 67 -14.96 -3.33 -1.19
C ASN A 67 -15.27 -2.99 -2.65
N SER A 68 -16.50 -3.20 -3.11
CA SER A 68 -16.88 -3.03 -4.52
C SER A 68 -16.83 -1.58 -5.03
N THR A 69 -16.79 -0.58 -4.12
CA THR A 69 -16.59 0.83 -4.49
C THR A 69 -15.12 1.10 -4.76
N LEU A 70 -14.22 0.53 -3.96
CA LEU A 70 -12.77 0.67 -4.15
C LEU A 70 -12.25 -0.27 -5.24
N PHE A 71 -12.86 -1.43 -5.44
CA PHE A 71 -12.42 -2.45 -6.38
C PHE A 71 -13.54 -2.80 -7.38
N PRO A 72 -13.99 -1.83 -8.20
CA PRO A 72 -15.09 -2.03 -9.12
C PRO A 72 -14.77 -3.12 -10.14
N GLY A 73 -15.74 -4.01 -10.40
CA GLY A 73 -15.62 -5.08 -11.40
C GLY A 73 -14.78 -6.29 -10.97
N VAL A 74 -14.23 -6.29 -9.75
CA VAL A 74 -13.50 -7.45 -9.24
C VAL A 74 -14.47 -8.55 -8.78
N SER A 75 -14.18 -9.80 -9.15
CA SER A 75 -14.96 -10.98 -8.74
C SER A 75 -14.99 -11.14 -7.23
N THR A 76 -16.13 -11.54 -6.66
CA THR A 76 -16.27 -11.89 -5.23
C THR A 76 -15.47 -13.12 -4.83
N GLU A 77 -14.98 -13.89 -5.80
CA GLU A 77 -14.04 -14.98 -5.55
C GLU A 77 -12.64 -14.47 -5.21
N ALA A 78 -12.25 -13.26 -5.61
CA ALA A 78 -11.00 -12.64 -5.18
C ALA A 78 -11.16 -12.06 -3.77
N LYS A 79 -10.39 -12.60 -2.81
CA LYS A 79 -10.48 -12.23 -1.40
C LYS A 79 -9.11 -11.90 -0.83
N ALA A 80 -9.07 -10.96 0.08
CA ALA A 80 -7.87 -10.54 0.78
C ALA A 80 -8.03 -10.65 2.30
N HIS A 81 -6.90 -10.73 2.99
CA HIS A 81 -6.83 -10.68 4.45
C HIS A 81 -7.15 -9.26 4.96
N GLY A 82 -7.09 -9.07 6.30
CA GLY A 82 -7.45 -7.81 6.98
C GLY A 82 -6.78 -6.52 6.45
N PHE A 83 -5.75 -6.63 5.62
CA PHE A 83 -5.09 -5.50 4.95
C PHE A 83 -6.02 -4.63 4.10
N VAL A 84 -7.15 -5.16 3.63
CA VAL A 84 -8.14 -4.37 2.86
C VAL A 84 -8.81 -3.28 3.69
N ASP A 85 -8.97 -3.50 4.99
CA ASP A 85 -9.58 -2.49 5.86
C ASP A 85 -8.59 -1.33 6.06
N ALA A 86 -7.32 -1.66 6.32
CA ALA A 86 -6.25 -0.67 6.45
C ALA A 86 -5.97 0.08 5.15
N GLN A 87 -6.14 -0.57 3.99
CA GLN A 87 -6.07 0.11 2.70
C GLN A 87 -7.24 1.10 2.54
N ALA A 88 -8.45 0.69 2.91
CA ALA A 88 -9.65 1.50 2.76
C ALA A 88 -9.63 2.80 3.59
N THR A 89 -8.97 2.82 4.76
CA THR A 89 -8.90 4.03 5.61
C THR A 89 -8.18 5.21 4.95
N SER A 90 -7.34 4.95 3.94
CA SER A 90 -6.51 5.96 3.28
C SER A 90 -6.67 6.00 1.75
N ALA A 91 -7.50 5.12 1.17
CA ALA A 91 -7.64 4.94 -0.28
C ALA A 91 -7.99 6.24 -1.01
N ASP A 92 -9.08 6.91 -0.59
CA ASP A 92 -9.58 8.12 -1.25
C ASP A 92 -8.59 9.29 -1.16
N ALA A 93 -7.96 9.47 0.03
CA ALA A 93 -6.98 10.51 0.24
C ALA A 93 -5.73 10.32 -0.62
N LYS A 94 -5.24 9.06 -0.73
CA LYS A 94 -4.13 8.71 -1.62
C LYS A 94 -4.49 8.91 -3.09
N LEU A 95 -5.67 8.47 -3.52
CA LEU A 95 -6.13 8.66 -4.90
C LEU A 95 -6.19 10.15 -5.28
N ALA A 96 -6.78 10.99 -4.43
CA ALA A 96 -6.86 12.43 -4.65
C ALA A 96 -5.48 13.08 -4.73
N ALA A 97 -4.55 12.68 -3.87
CA ALA A 97 -3.18 13.16 -3.91
C ALA A 97 -2.45 12.72 -5.18
N VAL A 98 -2.58 11.45 -5.58
CA VAL A 98 -1.98 10.91 -6.82
C VAL A 98 -2.48 11.68 -8.04
N GLN A 99 -3.80 11.89 -8.16
CA GLN A 99 -4.37 12.65 -9.25
C GLN A 99 -3.85 14.10 -9.29
N SER A 100 -3.68 14.72 -8.12
CA SER A 100 -3.11 16.07 -8.01
C SER A 100 -1.64 16.12 -8.48
N VAL A 101 -0.84 15.12 -8.11
CA VAL A 101 0.54 15.01 -8.59
C VAL A 101 0.59 14.77 -10.11
N MET A 102 -0.23 13.86 -10.64
CA MET A 102 -0.27 13.57 -12.07
C MET A 102 -0.67 14.81 -12.88
N ALA A 103 -1.66 15.58 -12.40
CA ALA A 103 -2.12 16.79 -13.08
C ALA A 103 -1.07 17.90 -13.10
N SER A 104 -0.28 18.04 -12.03
CA SER A 104 0.74 19.08 -11.89
C SER A 104 2.07 18.73 -12.58
N SER A 105 2.49 17.47 -12.53
CA SER A 105 3.78 17.01 -13.05
C SER A 105 3.70 16.45 -14.48
N GLY A 106 2.51 16.07 -14.95
CA GLY A 106 2.33 15.30 -16.18
C GLY A 106 2.79 13.84 -16.08
N ALA A 107 3.11 13.35 -14.88
CA ALA A 107 3.54 11.97 -14.65
C ALA A 107 2.45 10.98 -15.07
N LYS A 108 2.87 9.92 -15.76
CA LYS A 108 2.02 8.76 -16.10
C LYS A 108 2.39 7.51 -15.32
N SER A 109 3.50 7.55 -14.60
CA SER A 109 4.00 6.43 -13.79
C SER A 109 3.66 6.66 -12.32
N ILE A 110 3.25 5.59 -11.65
CA ILE A 110 3.03 5.55 -10.21
C ILE A 110 3.87 4.42 -9.65
N THR A 111 4.71 4.71 -8.67
CA THR A 111 5.49 3.75 -7.90
C THR A 111 4.93 3.65 -6.50
N LEU A 112 4.37 2.49 -6.15
CA LEU A 112 3.86 2.20 -4.83
C LEU A 112 4.93 1.44 -4.05
N THR A 113 5.22 1.90 -2.85
CA THR A 113 6.23 1.29 -2.00
C THR A 113 5.76 1.18 -0.57
N GLY A 114 6.20 0.11 0.06
CA GLY A 114 5.94 -0.13 1.46
C GLY A 114 6.95 -1.13 1.98
N HIS A 115 7.61 -0.77 3.07
CA HIS A 115 8.35 -1.74 3.83
C HIS A 115 7.34 -2.52 4.67
N SER A 116 7.42 -3.84 4.59
CA SER A 116 6.81 -4.70 5.59
C SER A 116 7.93 -5.14 6.52
N LEU A 117 7.65 -5.30 7.81
CA LEU A 117 8.44 -6.12 8.72
C LEU A 117 9.94 -5.74 8.81
N GLY A 118 10.26 -4.75 9.64
CA GLY A 118 11.61 -4.53 10.17
C GLY A 118 11.76 -5.16 11.55
N ARG A 119 12.95 -5.65 11.92
CA ARG A 119 13.24 -6.06 13.30
C ARG A 119 13.47 -4.81 14.15
N VAL A 120 12.56 -4.51 15.07
CA VAL A 120 12.83 -3.63 16.21
C VAL A 120 12.48 -4.39 17.49
N LEU A 121 13.44 -4.50 18.40
CA LEU A 121 13.24 -5.11 19.72
C LEU A 121 12.89 -4.01 20.72
N TYR A 122 11.60 -3.68 20.88
CA TYR A 122 11.13 -2.94 22.06
C TYR A 122 9.73 -3.41 22.46
N TYR A 123 9.62 -4.00 23.64
CA TYR A 123 8.36 -4.27 24.31
C TYR A 123 7.96 -3.06 25.15
N THR A 124 6.82 -2.45 24.87
CA THR A 124 6.10 -1.63 25.84
C THR A 124 4.64 -2.05 25.85
N THR A 125 4.28 -2.84 26.85
CA THR A 125 2.91 -3.22 27.17
C THR A 125 2.15 -2.00 27.69
N ASN A 126 1.00 -1.67 27.10
CA ASN A 126 -0.22 -1.19 27.79
C ASN A 126 -1.32 -0.60 26.86
N GLU A 127 -1.23 -0.71 25.54
CA GLU A 127 -2.36 -0.36 24.67
C GLU A 127 -3.07 -1.61 24.14
N LEU A 128 -4.33 -1.73 24.55
CA LEU A 128 -5.31 -2.72 24.10
C LEU A 128 -5.76 -2.32 22.69
N GLU A 129 -5.01 -2.75 21.68
CA GLU A 129 -5.46 -3.29 20.40
C GLU A 129 -4.17 -3.47 19.55
N PRO A 130 -3.85 -4.67 19.06
CA PRO A 130 -2.70 -4.84 18.17
C PRO A 130 -3.04 -4.29 16.78
N HIS A 131 -2.42 -3.16 16.43
CA HIS A 131 -2.56 -2.54 15.12
C HIS A 131 -1.53 -3.14 14.15
N PHE A 132 -1.99 -4.15 13.41
CA PHE A 132 -1.20 -4.85 12.39
C PHE A 132 -1.10 -4.02 11.11
N ILE A 133 0.08 -3.48 10.81
CA ILE A 133 0.30 -2.65 9.62
C ILE A 133 1.35 -3.32 8.73
N THR A 134 1.01 -3.60 7.47
CA THR A 134 1.97 -4.13 6.48
C THR A 134 1.94 -3.25 5.24
N GLY A 135 2.77 -2.22 5.22
CA GLY A 135 2.85 -1.25 4.12
C GLY A 135 3.04 -1.93 2.76
N GLY A 136 3.70 -3.09 2.73
CA GLY A 136 3.79 -3.93 1.53
C GLY A 136 2.43 -4.41 1.01
N ALA A 137 1.57 -4.97 1.87
CA ALA A 137 0.25 -5.46 1.45
C ALA A 137 -0.69 -4.32 1.08
N ILE A 138 -0.66 -3.22 1.83
CA ILE A 138 -1.44 -2.01 1.53
C ILE A 138 -1.03 -1.47 0.16
N SER A 139 0.27 -1.39 -0.13
CA SER A 139 0.77 -0.93 -1.43
C SER A 139 0.35 -1.83 -2.60
N LEU A 140 0.27 -3.15 -2.38
CA LEU A 140 -0.23 -4.07 -3.41
C LEU A 140 -1.72 -3.86 -3.69
N LEU A 141 -2.52 -3.64 -2.63
CA LEU A 141 -3.95 -3.35 -2.75
C LEU A 141 -4.22 -1.97 -3.35
N ASP A 142 -3.43 -0.95 -3.00
CA ASP A 142 -3.46 0.36 -3.66
C ASP A 142 -3.16 0.25 -5.16
N ALA A 143 -2.23 -0.62 -5.55
CA ALA A 143 -1.90 -0.82 -6.97
C ALA A 143 -3.09 -1.42 -7.73
N LEU A 144 -3.77 -2.41 -7.14
CA LEU A 144 -5.00 -2.96 -7.72
C LEU A 144 -6.10 -1.89 -7.78
N HIS A 145 -6.28 -1.09 -6.74
CA HIS A 145 -7.26 0.00 -6.73
C HIS A 145 -6.97 1.03 -7.84
N PHE A 146 -5.72 1.47 -7.97
CA PHE A 146 -5.32 2.44 -8.99
C PHE A 146 -5.37 1.88 -10.41
N SER A 147 -5.12 0.59 -10.64
CA SER A 147 -5.23 0.04 -11.99
C SER A 147 -6.67 0.07 -12.52
N LEU A 148 -7.64 -0.06 -11.62
CA LEU A 148 -9.07 0.00 -11.95
C LEU A 148 -9.55 1.43 -12.21
N ILE A 149 -9.03 2.41 -11.47
CA ILE A 149 -9.51 3.80 -11.51
C ILE A 149 -8.67 4.68 -12.46
N LEU A 150 -7.39 4.36 -12.62
CA LEU A 150 -6.42 5.08 -13.44
C LEU A 150 -5.85 4.15 -14.53
N PRO A 151 -6.67 3.62 -15.46
CA PRO A 151 -6.25 2.57 -16.39
C PRO A 151 -5.16 2.99 -17.38
N SER A 152 -4.88 4.30 -17.51
CA SER A 152 -3.79 4.83 -18.35
C SER A 152 -2.47 5.04 -17.60
N ALA A 153 -2.44 4.82 -16.28
CA ALA A 153 -1.23 4.95 -15.47
C ALA A 153 -0.38 3.68 -15.54
N SER A 154 0.94 3.84 -15.63
CA SER A 154 1.91 2.76 -15.50
C SER A 154 2.22 2.52 -14.03
N LEU A 155 1.88 1.34 -13.52
CA LEU A 155 2.08 1.02 -12.10
C LEU A 155 3.34 0.20 -11.89
N LYS A 156 4.09 0.56 -10.85
CA LYS A 156 5.22 -0.21 -10.32
C LYS A 156 5.01 -0.39 -8.83
N VAL A 157 5.13 -1.62 -8.33
CA VAL A 157 5.11 -1.90 -6.89
C VAL A 157 6.54 -2.23 -6.47
N VAL A 158 7.00 -1.72 -5.34
CA VAL A 158 8.33 -2.01 -4.78
C VAL A 158 8.17 -2.21 -3.29
N THR A 159 8.01 -3.45 -2.87
CA THR A 159 7.78 -3.81 -1.48
C THR A 159 8.90 -4.71 -0.96
N HIS A 160 9.10 -4.68 0.35
CA HIS A 160 10.07 -5.53 1.04
C HIS A 160 9.32 -6.34 2.09
N GLY A 161 9.55 -7.66 2.15
CA GLY A 161 8.89 -8.54 3.13
C GLY A 161 7.37 -8.69 2.95
N LEU A 162 6.86 -8.66 1.70
CA LEU A 162 5.44 -8.73 1.39
C LEU A 162 4.79 -10.02 1.96
N PRO A 163 3.85 -9.92 2.91
CA PRO A 163 3.10 -11.10 3.37
C PRO A 163 2.12 -11.58 2.30
N ARG A 164 1.59 -12.79 2.46
CA ARG A 164 0.45 -13.25 1.65
C ARG A 164 -0.75 -12.32 1.86
N VAL A 165 -1.20 -11.67 0.79
CA VAL A 165 -2.26 -10.64 0.85
C VAL A 165 -3.67 -11.23 0.72
N GLY A 166 -3.83 -12.34 0.01
CA GLY A 166 -5.14 -12.96 -0.20
C GLY A 166 -5.08 -14.35 -0.79
N ASN A 167 -6.18 -14.76 -1.42
CA ASN A 167 -6.31 -16.07 -2.04
C ASN A 167 -5.70 -16.15 -3.45
N LYS A 168 -5.80 -17.34 -4.04
CA LYS A 168 -5.28 -17.63 -5.38
C LYS A 168 -5.96 -16.77 -6.45
N GLU A 169 -7.26 -16.53 -6.30
CA GLU A 169 -8.06 -15.73 -7.23
C GLU A 169 -7.59 -14.27 -7.24
N LEU A 170 -7.29 -13.71 -6.07
CA LEU A 170 -6.67 -12.39 -5.96
C LEU A 170 -5.24 -12.39 -6.56
N ALA A 171 -4.43 -13.40 -6.27
CA ALA A 171 -3.08 -13.51 -6.81
C ALA A 171 -3.10 -13.53 -8.36
N ASN A 172 -3.96 -14.37 -8.96
CA ASN A 172 -4.12 -14.43 -10.40
C ASN A 172 -4.59 -13.09 -11.00
N LEU A 173 -5.47 -12.37 -10.31
CA LEU A 173 -5.92 -11.04 -10.73
C LEU A 173 -4.76 -10.04 -10.74
N ILE A 174 -3.96 -10.02 -9.68
CA ILE A 174 -2.77 -9.16 -9.57
C ILE A 174 -1.75 -9.51 -10.65
N ASP A 175 -1.50 -10.80 -10.89
CA ASP A 175 -0.60 -11.25 -11.96
C ASP A 175 -1.10 -10.82 -13.34
N SER A 176 -2.41 -10.86 -13.58
CA SER A 176 -3.01 -10.40 -14.84
C SER A 176 -2.86 -8.89 -15.06
N MET A 177 -2.81 -8.10 -13.99
CA MET A 177 -2.55 -6.67 -14.03
C MET A 177 -1.06 -6.39 -14.29
N LEU A 178 -0.17 -7.13 -13.63
CA LEU A 178 1.28 -6.93 -13.71
C LEU A 178 1.89 -7.52 -14.98
N CYS A 179 1.26 -8.50 -15.64
CA CYS A 179 1.76 -9.02 -16.92
C CYS A 179 1.62 -8.00 -18.08
N TYR A 180 0.74 -7.00 -17.94
CA TYR A 180 0.63 -5.87 -18.86
C TYR A 180 1.58 -4.71 -18.51
N ALA A 181 2.12 -4.67 -17.30
CA ALA A 181 3.09 -3.68 -16.82
C ALA A 181 4.46 -4.33 -16.67
N SER A 182 5.25 -4.39 -17.75
CA SER A 182 6.55 -5.03 -17.76
C SER A 182 7.46 -4.60 -16.60
N SER A 183 7.91 -5.60 -15.82
CA SER A 183 8.98 -5.59 -14.81
C SER A 183 8.55 -5.49 -13.34
N MET A 184 8.24 -6.66 -12.77
CA MET A 184 8.42 -6.93 -11.34
C MET A 184 8.63 -8.43 -11.10
N ARG A 185 9.72 -8.78 -10.41
CA ARG A 185 9.85 -10.08 -9.75
C ARG A 185 8.99 -10.03 -8.49
N VAL A 186 7.88 -10.76 -8.49
CA VAL A 186 7.21 -11.18 -7.27
C VAL A 186 7.69 -12.60 -7.03
N ASP A 187 8.69 -12.77 -6.17
CA ASP A 187 9.00 -14.10 -5.64
C ASP A 187 7.91 -14.41 -4.60
N VAL A 188 7.01 -15.33 -4.97
CA VAL A 188 5.84 -15.78 -4.19
C VAL A 188 6.23 -16.87 -3.20
#